data_AF-A0A665T8J8-F1
#
_entry.id   AF-A0A665T8J8-F1
#
_cell.length_a   1.000
_cell.length_b   1.000
_cell.length_c   1.000
_cell.angle_alpha   90.00
_cell.angle_beta   90.00
_cell.angle_gamma   90.00
#
_symmetry.space_group_name_H-M   'P 1'
#
loop_
_entity.id
_entity.type
_entity.pdbx_description
1 polymer ?
#
loop_
_entity_poly.entity_id
_entity_poly.type
_entity_poly.pdbx_seq_one_letter_code
_entity_poly.pdbx_strand_id
1 'polypeptide(L)'
;SSFPESASSYVDGNGYICASELGDLFREVGSPLPGYQIREILQKLDRDKDSQISLEEFTIFQEMKDDRIAQGFRKALNKKEGIVAIGGTSEISSEGTQHSISEQERFAFANYINSSLEKDPDCKHVLPINPNTEHLFKAVSDGILLCKLINLSVPDTIDERTINKKKLTAFTTQENLNLALNSASAIGCQVVNIGAQDLKEGKPHLVLGLLWQIIKIGLFADIELSRNEAIAALLEEGESLEELMKLTPEELLLRWANFHLKKAINAYPFLTATEHVRDSKAYFHLLEQIAPDGSKEDVPRVDIDMSGVYEKDLMKRAECMLKQADRLGCRQFVTATDVVSGNAKLNMAFVATLFNKHPALTKPENQDWVLGSESREERTFRNWMNSLGVSPHVHRIYGDLQDAMVILQLYEKIKVPVDWDNRVNLPPFKGIGGGHLKKIENCNYAVELGKSKAGFSLVGIGGQDLYDGNETLTLALVWQLMRRYTLNVLEDLGHGEVAGDDLILSWVNKTLAEGEKSSSIKSFKDRSIGTSLPVLELIDAIQPNSVNFELVTTGTLSDEDKLNNAKYAVSMARKIGAKVYALPEDLVEVNPKMVMTIFACLMGRGMKRA
;
A
#
# COMPACT_ATOMS: atom_id res chain seq x y z
N SER A 1 -3.66 -26.30 22.34
CA SER A 1 -2.80 -25.12 22.51
C SER A 1 -1.37 -25.61 22.40
N SER A 2 -0.62 -25.16 21.41
CA SER A 2 0.72 -25.68 21.07
C SER A 2 1.65 -24.52 20.76
N PHE A 3 2.97 -24.75 20.90
CA PHE A 3 3.98 -23.77 20.49
C PHE A 3 3.76 -23.30 19.05
N PRO A 4 4.15 -22.06 18.69
CA PRO A 4 4.07 -21.58 17.31
C PRO A 4 4.72 -22.57 16.33
N GLU A 5 4.21 -22.65 15.11
CA GLU A 5 4.57 -23.66 14.08
C GLU A 5 6.10 -23.84 13.93
N SER A 6 6.85 -22.73 14.07
CA SER A 6 8.31 -22.65 14.02
C SER A 6 9.07 -23.34 15.16
N ALA A 7 8.46 -23.50 16.35
CA ALA A 7 8.99 -24.24 17.50
C ALA A 7 8.32 -25.61 17.67
N SER A 8 7.13 -25.81 17.13
CA SER A 8 6.34 -27.04 17.27
C SER A 8 6.98 -28.30 16.66
N SER A 9 7.87 -28.14 15.67
CA SER A 9 8.60 -29.25 15.04
C SER A 9 9.81 -29.75 15.85
N TYR A 10 10.11 -29.08 16.96
CA TYR A 10 11.30 -29.30 17.81
C TYR A 10 10.97 -29.78 19.21
N VAL A 11 9.68 -29.89 19.52
CA VAL A 11 9.16 -30.45 20.76
C VAL A 11 8.78 -31.87 20.46
N ASP A 12 9.26 -32.84 21.24
CA ASP A 12 8.89 -34.26 21.17
C ASP A 12 7.36 -34.56 21.36
N GLY A 13 6.53 -33.52 21.38
CA GLY A 13 5.10 -33.56 21.61
C GLY A 13 4.69 -33.44 23.06
N ASN A 14 5.63 -33.33 24.01
CA ASN A 14 5.33 -33.27 25.44
C ASN A 14 4.87 -31.89 25.95
N GLY A 15 5.01 -30.84 25.13
CA GLY A 15 4.58 -29.47 25.48
C GLY A 15 5.61 -28.63 26.22
N TYR A 16 6.87 -29.05 26.26
CA TYR A 16 8.00 -28.35 26.88
C TYR A 16 9.24 -28.36 25.97
N ILE A 17 10.18 -27.43 26.15
CA ILE A 17 11.46 -27.40 25.42
C ILE A 17 12.60 -27.63 26.42
N CYS A 18 13.38 -28.69 26.24
CA CYS A 18 14.56 -28.98 27.07
C CYS A 18 15.87 -28.46 26.47
N ALA A 19 16.98 -28.61 27.21
CA ALA A 19 18.30 -28.10 26.82
C ALA A 19 18.83 -28.65 25.49
N SER A 20 18.58 -29.93 25.21
CA SER A 20 18.99 -30.55 23.94
C SER A 20 18.16 -30.03 22.78
N GLU A 21 16.84 -29.94 22.94
CA GLU A 21 15.93 -29.43 21.90
C GLU A 21 16.20 -27.97 21.57
N LEU A 22 16.46 -27.14 22.59
CA LEU A 22 16.86 -25.75 22.40
C LEU A 22 18.22 -25.65 21.67
N GLY A 23 19.17 -26.53 21.99
CA GLY A 23 20.46 -26.58 21.33
C GLY A 23 20.39 -27.01 19.86
N ASP A 24 19.54 -27.98 19.54
CA ASP A 24 19.32 -28.47 18.18
C ASP A 24 18.61 -27.42 17.31
N LEU A 25 17.65 -26.71 17.89
CA LEU A 25 16.98 -25.57 17.26
C LEU A 25 17.99 -24.49 16.80
N PHE A 26 18.92 -24.09 17.66
CA PHE A 26 19.97 -23.11 17.31
C PHE A 26 20.98 -23.64 16.29
N ARG A 27 21.23 -24.95 16.27
CA ARG A 27 22.13 -25.59 15.30
C ARG A 27 21.50 -25.62 13.90
N GLU A 28 20.22 -25.94 13.80
CA GLU A 28 19.53 -26.11 12.50
C GLU A 28 19.25 -24.77 11.80
N VAL A 29 19.06 -23.68 12.55
CA VAL A 29 18.91 -22.31 12.03
C VAL A 29 20.23 -21.65 11.60
N GLY A 30 21.36 -22.34 11.81
CA GLY A 30 22.70 -21.91 11.39
C GLY A 30 23.42 -20.98 12.37
N SER A 31 23.02 -20.98 13.65
CA SER A 31 23.62 -20.18 14.73
C SER A 31 23.91 -21.05 15.98
N PRO A 32 24.79 -22.06 15.89
CA PRO A 32 25.03 -22.99 16.98
C PRO A 32 25.60 -22.29 18.23
N LEU A 33 24.97 -22.49 19.38
CA LEU A 33 25.43 -21.96 20.66
C LEU A 33 26.17 -23.02 21.49
N PRO A 34 27.22 -22.65 22.24
CA PRO A 34 27.86 -23.54 23.21
C PRO A 34 26.89 -23.95 24.34
N GLY A 35 27.03 -25.17 24.84
CA GLY A 35 26.13 -25.73 25.87
C GLY A 35 26.05 -24.97 27.20
N TYR A 36 27.01 -24.10 27.52
CA TYR A 36 26.89 -23.22 28.70
C TYR A 36 25.92 -22.06 28.46
N GLN A 37 25.86 -21.50 27.23
CA GLN A 37 24.91 -20.44 26.87
C GLN A 37 23.49 -20.99 26.79
N ILE A 38 23.32 -22.22 26.27
CA ILE A 38 22.01 -22.88 26.26
C ILE A 38 21.47 -23.08 27.70
N ARG A 39 22.34 -23.43 28.65
CA ARG A 39 21.97 -23.55 30.07
C ARG A 39 21.67 -22.22 30.73
N GLU A 40 22.38 -21.15 30.34
CA GLU A 40 22.10 -19.79 30.81
C GLU A 40 20.75 -19.28 30.30
N ILE A 41 20.40 -19.61 29.05
CA ILE A 41 19.08 -19.32 28.48
C ILE A 41 18.00 -20.06 29.25
N LEU A 42 18.16 -21.36 29.46
CA LEU A 42 17.23 -22.14 30.26
C LEU A 42 17.04 -21.55 31.66
N GLN A 43 18.11 -21.29 32.41
CA GLN A 43 18.00 -20.69 33.75
C GLN A 43 17.32 -19.33 33.78
N LYS A 44 17.36 -18.58 32.67
CA LYS A 44 16.73 -17.27 32.57
C LYS A 44 15.23 -17.35 32.25
N LEU A 45 14.82 -18.41 31.55
CA LEU A 45 13.46 -18.58 31.04
C LEU A 45 12.61 -19.51 31.91
N ASP A 46 13.24 -20.50 32.52
CA ASP A 46 12.69 -21.44 33.49
C ASP A 46 12.42 -20.73 34.82
N ARG A 47 11.21 -20.20 34.96
CA ARG A 47 10.76 -19.43 36.12
C ARG A 47 10.30 -20.34 37.25
N ASP A 48 9.78 -21.50 36.93
CA ASP A 48 9.32 -22.49 37.91
C ASP A 48 10.42 -23.48 38.35
N LYS A 49 11.59 -23.42 37.70
CA LYS A 49 12.83 -24.18 37.97
C LYS A 49 12.70 -25.66 37.68
N ASP A 50 11.87 -26.04 36.71
CA ASP A 50 11.66 -27.43 36.31
C ASP A 50 12.70 -27.95 35.30
N SER A 51 13.69 -27.11 34.95
CA SER A 51 14.76 -27.35 33.97
C SER A 51 14.27 -27.50 32.52
N GLN A 52 13.07 -27.03 32.22
CA GLN A 52 12.44 -27.02 30.90
C GLN A 52 11.82 -25.64 30.62
N ILE A 53 11.31 -25.42 29.41
CA ILE A 53 10.62 -24.18 29.04
C ILE A 53 9.20 -24.53 28.61
N SER A 54 8.23 -24.05 29.36
CA SER A 54 6.81 -24.15 29.04
C SER A 54 6.37 -23.12 27.98
N LEU A 55 5.18 -23.31 27.40
CA LEU A 55 4.60 -22.38 26.42
C LEU A 55 4.42 -20.96 26.97
N GLU A 56 4.06 -20.84 28.25
CA GLU A 56 3.86 -19.55 28.90
C GLU A 56 5.20 -18.81 29.08
N GLU A 57 6.24 -19.51 29.53
CA GLU A 57 7.60 -18.97 29.64
C GLU A 57 8.18 -18.57 28.28
N PHE A 58 7.90 -19.37 27.26
CA PHE A 58 8.28 -19.10 25.88
C PHE A 58 7.58 -17.86 25.29
N THR A 59 6.31 -17.65 25.60
CA THR A 59 5.55 -16.48 25.13
C THR A 59 6.09 -15.20 25.76
N ILE A 60 6.38 -15.24 27.06
CA ILE A 60 7.00 -14.13 27.79
C ILE A 60 8.40 -13.81 27.22
N PHE A 61 9.17 -14.84 26.86
CA PHE A 61 10.48 -14.65 26.22
C PHE A 61 10.37 -13.94 24.88
N GLN A 62 9.36 -14.28 24.06
CA GLN A 62 9.12 -13.50 22.86
C GLN A 62 8.79 -12.05 23.22
N GLU A 63 8.02 -11.76 24.25
CA GLU A 63 7.64 -10.37 24.55
C GLU A 63 8.81 -9.48 25.03
N MET A 64 9.96 -10.06 25.39
CA MET A 64 11.17 -9.33 25.76
C MET A 64 11.89 -8.74 24.51
N LYS A 65 12.02 -7.41 24.44
CA LYS A 65 12.61 -6.68 23.30
C LYS A 65 14.11 -6.37 23.45
N ASP A 66 14.60 -6.20 24.68
CA ASP A 66 15.97 -5.71 24.95
C ASP A 66 17.02 -6.80 25.18
N ASP A 67 16.67 -8.07 24.92
CA ASP A 67 17.59 -9.18 25.10
C ASP A 67 18.24 -9.60 23.77
N ARG A 68 19.57 -9.45 23.70
CA ARG A 68 20.39 -9.81 22.53
C ARG A 68 20.21 -11.29 22.13
N ILE A 69 19.89 -12.15 23.09
CA ILE A 69 19.63 -13.58 22.85
C ILE A 69 18.24 -13.80 22.25
N ALA A 70 17.21 -13.12 22.75
CA ALA A 70 15.84 -13.18 22.20
C ALA A 70 15.78 -12.66 20.75
N GLN A 71 16.58 -11.65 20.45
CA GLN A 71 16.75 -11.13 19.09
C GLN A 71 17.41 -12.16 18.16
N GLY A 72 18.45 -12.87 18.64
CA GLY A 72 19.11 -13.95 17.90
C GLY A 72 18.17 -15.13 17.62
N PHE A 73 17.32 -15.47 18.58
CA PHE A 73 16.32 -16.53 18.48
C PHE A 73 15.19 -16.23 17.48
N ARG A 74 14.65 -15.01 17.49
CA ARG A 74 13.64 -14.56 16.51
C ARG A 74 14.16 -14.54 15.08
N LYS A 75 15.40 -14.07 14.91
CA LYS A 75 16.07 -14.04 13.60
C LYS A 75 16.23 -15.44 13.01
N ALA A 76 16.38 -16.44 13.87
CA ALA A 76 16.45 -17.85 13.52
C ALA A 76 15.09 -18.44 13.12
N LEU A 77 14.02 -18.15 13.87
CA LEU A 77 12.65 -18.66 13.59
C LEU A 77 12.08 -18.14 12.26
N ASN A 78 12.40 -16.91 11.87
CA ASN A 78 11.93 -16.32 10.60
C ASN A 78 12.59 -16.94 9.34
N LYS A 79 13.57 -17.82 9.50
CA LYS A 79 14.41 -18.35 8.41
C LYS A 79 13.92 -19.68 7.81
N LYS A 80 12.77 -20.24 8.24
CA LYS A 80 12.33 -21.60 7.82
C LYS A 80 10.98 -21.68 7.08
N GLU A 81 10.36 -20.56 6.69
CA GLU A 81 9.16 -20.59 5.82
C GLU A 81 9.54 -20.86 4.35
N GLY A 82 9.75 -22.13 3.98
CA GLY A 82 9.66 -22.61 2.59
C GLY A 82 10.62 -21.98 1.57
N ILE A 83 11.90 -21.84 1.91
CA ILE A 83 12.91 -21.05 1.16
C ILE A 83 13.70 -21.92 0.17
N VAL A 84 13.62 -21.59 -1.11
CA VAL A 84 14.67 -21.92 -2.09
C VAL A 84 15.66 -20.76 -2.10
N ALA A 85 16.91 -21.03 -1.73
CA ALA A 85 17.96 -20.03 -1.62
C ALA A 85 18.60 -19.75 -2.98
N ILE A 86 18.58 -18.49 -3.44
CA ILE A 86 19.43 -18.00 -4.53
C ILE A 86 20.16 -16.76 -4.02
N GLY A 87 21.50 -16.79 -4.08
CA GLY A 87 22.38 -15.70 -3.66
C GLY A 87 22.23 -14.48 -4.58
N GLY A 88 22.10 -13.30 -3.99
CA GLY A 88 21.99 -12.03 -4.70
C GLY A 88 23.36 -11.45 -5.08
N THR A 89 23.46 -10.89 -6.29
CA THR A 89 24.63 -10.20 -6.83
C THR A 89 24.28 -8.75 -7.19
N SER A 90 24.04 -7.90 -6.20
CA SER A 90 23.88 -6.45 -6.43
C SER A 90 24.58 -5.62 -5.35
N GLU A 91 25.40 -4.67 -5.79
CA GLU A 91 26.38 -3.91 -4.98
C GLU A 91 25.79 -2.81 -4.09
N ILE A 92 24.46 -2.67 -3.98
CA ILE A 92 23.81 -1.59 -3.19
C ILE A 92 22.83 -2.14 -2.14
N SER A 93 22.51 -3.43 -2.18
CA SER A 93 21.88 -4.13 -1.05
C SER A 93 22.97 -4.43 -0.04
N SER A 94 22.83 -3.92 1.19
CA SER A 94 23.65 -4.33 2.33
C SER A 94 23.85 -5.85 2.31
N GLU A 95 25.12 -6.26 2.28
CA GLU A 95 25.55 -7.65 2.20
C GLU A 95 24.73 -8.52 3.18
N GLY A 96 23.92 -9.43 2.64
CA GLY A 96 23.28 -10.50 3.42
C GLY A 96 21.75 -10.53 3.50
N THR A 97 21.00 -9.65 2.82
CA THR A 97 19.52 -9.77 2.80
C THR A 97 19.08 -10.82 1.76
N GLN A 98 18.69 -12.00 2.23
CA GLN A 98 18.09 -13.05 1.41
C GLN A 98 16.63 -12.68 1.09
N HIS A 99 16.27 -12.54 -0.19
CA HIS A 99 14.89 -12.29 -0.62
C HIS A 99 14.26 -13.61 -1.13
N SER A 100 13.29 -14.17 -0.39
CA SER A 100 12.49 -15.32 -0.83
C SER A 100 11.40 -14.89 -1.83
N ILE A 101 11.05 -15.78 -2.76
CA ILE A 101 10.01 -15.56 -3.78
C ILE A 101 8.85 -16.50 -3.45
N SER A 102 7.64 -15.97 -3.25
CA SER A 102 6.45 -16.81 -3.05
C SER A 102 5.93 -17.32 -4.40
N GLU A 103 5.98 -18.64 -4.61
CA GLU A 103 5.40 -19.27 -5.80
C GLU A 103 3.87 -19.13 -5.83
N GLN A 104 3.23 -19.17 -4.66
CA GLN A 104 1.79 -18.98 -4.50
C GLN A 104 1.37 -17.58 -4.98
N GLU A 105 2.09 -16.53 -4.57
CA GLU A 105 1.83 -15.16 -5.02
C GLU A 105 2.04 -15.00 -6.52
N ARG A 106 3.12 -15.55 -7.08
CA ARG A 106 3.37 -15.53 -8.53
C ARG A 106 2.20 -16.17 -9.28
N PHE A 107 1.76 -17.35 -8.85
CA PHE A 107 0.65 -18.08 -9.46
C PHE A 107 -0.66 -17.27 -9.39
N ALA A 108 -0.98 -16.74 -8.21
CA ALA A 108 -2.17 -15.94 -7.95
C ALA A 108 -2.21 -14.67 -8.81
N PHE A 109 -1.12 -13.89 -8.84
CA PHE A 109 -1.05 -12.62 -9.55
C PHE A 109 -1.06 -12.82 -11.06
N ALA A 110 -0.36 -13.83 -11.59
CA ALA A 110 -0.41 -14.16 -13.01
C ALA A 110 -1.84 -14.51 -13.47
N ASN A 111 -2.57 -15.33 -12.70
CA ASN A 111 -3.97 -15.66 -13.01
C ASN A 111 -4.91 -14.47 -12.89
N TYR A 112 -4.75 -13.65 -11.85
CA TYR A 112 -5.52 -12.41 -11.72
C TYR A 112 -5.31 -11.50 -12.95
N ILE A 113 -4.06 -11.24 -13.32
CA ILE A 113 -3.70 -10.43 -14.49
C ILE A 113 -4.29 -11.03 -15.77
N ASN A 114 -4.17 -12.34 -15.98
CA ASN A 114 -4.73 -13.01 -17.15
C ASN A 114 -6.24 -12.80 -17.25
N SER A 115 -6.98 -12.93 -16.15
CA SER A 115 -8.43 -12.76 -16.14
C SER A 115 -8.87 -11.30 -16.28
N SER A 116 -8.13 -10.37 -15.66
CA SER A 116 -8.52 -8.97 -15.58
C SER A 116 -8.12 -8.16 -16.81
N LEU A 117 -7.03 -8.54 -17.48
CA LEU A 117 -6.51 -7.86 -18.69
C LEU A 117 -6.67 -8.72 -19.96
N GLU A 118 -7.41 -9.83 -19.93
CA GLU A 118 -7.60 -10.76 -21.05
C GLU A 118 -7.95 -10.06 -22.37
N LYS A 119 -8.81 -9.05 -22.28
CA LYS A 119 -9.37 -8.31 -23.42
C LYS A 119 -8.57 -7.05 -23.78
N ASP A 120 -7.54 -6.70 -23.01
CA ASP A 120 -6.74 -5.49 -23.28
C ASP A 120 -5.87 -5.70 -24.54
N PRO A 121 -6.03 -4.85 -25.57
CA PRO A 121 -5.32 -5.02 -26.83
C PRO A 121 -3.81 -4.78 -26.73
N ASP A 122 -3.36 -3.97 -25.76
CA ASP A 122 -1.97 -3.57 -25.61
C ASP A 122 -1.16 -4.59 -24.81
N CYS A 123 -1.81 -5.49 -24.07
CA CYS A 123 -1.17 -6.57 -23.30
C CYS A 123 -1.07 -7.91 -24.07
N LYS A 124 -1.57 -8.00 -25.30
CA LYS A 124 -1.64 -9.26 -26.08
C LYS A 124 -0.30 -9.94 -26.33
N HIS A 125 0.81 -9.20 -26.32
CA HIS A 125 2.15 -9.75 -26.52
C HIS A 125 2.71 -10.47 -25.30
N VAL A 126 2.12 -10.26 -24.11
CA VAL A 126 2.52 -10.92 -22.85
C VAL A 126 1.44 -11.83 -22.26
N LEU A 127 0.17 -11.70 -22.69
CA LEU A 127 -0.94 -12.53 -22.22
C LEU A 127 -1.23 -13.71 -23.17
N PRO A 128 -1.65 -14.88 -22.63
CA PRO A 128 -1.72 -15.21 -21.21
C PRO A 128 -0.34 -15.54 -20.62
N ILE A 129 -0.08 -15.09 -19.39
CA ILE A 129 1.11 -15.40 -18.61
C ILE A 129 0.97 -16.81 -18.05
N ASN A 130 1.98 -17.67 -18.24
CA ASN A 130 1.98 -18.98 -17.61
C ASN A 130 2.26 -18.85 -16.09
N PRO A 131 1.29 -19.14 -15.20
CA PRO A 131 1.41 -18.89 -13.76
C PRO A 131 2.42 -19.82 -13.06
N ASN A 132 2.79 -20.94 -13.70
CA ASN A 132 3.73 -21.92 -13.15
C ASN A 132 5.19 -21.59 -13.48
N THR A 133 5.46 -20.45 -14.13
CA THR A 133 6.80 -20.09 -14.61
C THR A 133 7.14 -18.66 -14.24
N GLU A 134 8.41 -18.29 -14.37
CA GLU A 134 8.92 -16.93 -14.18
C GLU A 134 8.50 -15.95 -15.29
N HIS A 135 7.61 -16.34 -16.20
CA HIS A 135 7.13 -15.49 -17.30
C HIS A 135 6.47 -14.20 -16.78
N LEU A 136 5.86 -14.21 -15.59
CA LEU A 136 5.32 -13.01 -14.94
C LEU A 136 6.38 -11.90 -14.84
N PHE A 137 7.61 -12.24 -14.48
CA PHE A 137 8.68 -11.27 -14.29
C PHE A 137 9.18 -10.66 -15.60
N LYS A 138 9.11 -11.44 -16.69
CA LYS A 138 9.39 -10.91 -18.04
C LYS A 138 8.22 -10.08 -18.57
N ALA A 139 6.98 -10.43 -18.22
CA ALA A 139 5.78 -9.75 -18.71
C ALA A 139 5.67 -8.29 -18.24
N VAL A 140 6.31 -7.93 -17.13
CA VAL A 140 6.33 -6.54 -16.61
C VAL A 140 7.48 -5.70 -17.18
N SER A 141 8.45 -6.31 -17.88
CA SER A 141 9.74 -5.68 -18.20
C SER A 141 9.67 -4.51 -19.18
N ASP A 142 8.57 -4.37 -19.92
CA ASP A 142 8.33 -3.27 -20.85
C ASP A 142 7.47 -2.13 -20.28
N GLY A 143 6.94 -2.31 -19.07
CA GLY A 143 6.09 -1.37 -18.35
C GLY A 143 4.65 -1.24 -18.83
N ILE A 144 4.26 -1.83 -19.97
CA ILE A 144 2.89 -1.70 -20.51
C ILE A 144 1.89 -2.35 -19.56
N LEU A 145 2.16 -3.60 -19.16
CA LEU A 145 1.30 -4.35 -18.24
C LEU A 145 1.10 -3.62 -16.92
N LEU A 146 2.17 -3.03 -16.36
CA LEU A 146 2.11 -2.29 -15.10
C LEU A 146 1.25 -1.03 -15.25
N CYS A 147 1.39 -0.28 -16.34
CA CYS A 147 0.56 0.90 -16.59
C CYS A 147 -0.93 0.53 -16.68
N LYS A 148 -1.25 -0.57 -17.37
CA LYS A 148 -2.64 -1.07 -17.50
C LYS A 148 -3.19 -1.55 -16.17
N LEU A 149 -2.39 -2.27 -15.38
CA LEU A 149 -2.79 -2.72 -14.06
C LEU A 149 -3.05 -1.56 -13.10
N ILE A 150 -2.25 -0.48 -13.18
CA ILE A 150 -2.49 0.74 -12.39
C ILE A 150 -3.83 1.37 -12.75
N ASN A 151 -4.16 1.52 -14.04
CA ASN A 151 -5.46 2.04 -14.48
C ASN A 151 -6.63 1.10 -14.14
N LEU A 152 -6.40 -0.21 -14.09
CA LEU A 152 -7.40 -1.17 -13.62
C LEU A 152 -7.70 -0.95 -12.14
N SER A 153 -6.67 -0.74 -11.31
CA SER A 153 -6.82 -0.54 -9.87
C SER A 153 -7.35 0.85 -9.50
N VAL A 154 -6.90 1.88 -10.21
CA VAL A 154 -7.34 3.27 -10.03
C VAL A 154 -7.52 3.89 -11.42
N PRO A 155 -8.77 3.95 -11.93
CA PRO A 155 -9.07 4.50 -13.24
C PRO A 155 -8.54 5.92 -13.43
N ASP A 156 -8.22 6.27 -14.68
CA ASP A 156 -7.71 7.59 -15.07
C ASP A 156 -6.39 8.05 -14.43
N THR A 157 -5.64 7.15 -13.77
CA THR A 157 -4.33 7.49 -13.19
C THR A 157 -3.26 7.79 -14.25
N ILE A 158 -3.27 7.04 -15.35
CA ILE A 158 -2.36 7.16 -16.48
C ILE A 158 -3.16 7.44 -17.74
N ASP A 159 -2.82 8.53 -18.43
CA ASP A 159 -3.27 8.76 -19.80
C ASP A 159 -2.55 7.79 -20.73
N GLU A 160 -3.29 6.80 -21.24
CA GLU A 160 -2.71 5.72 -22.04
C GLU A 160 -2.08 6.18 -23.36
N ARG A 161 -2.39 7.39 -23.83
CA ARG A 161 -1.74 7.99 -25.01
C ARG A 161 -0.25 8.23 -24.77
N THR A 162 0.18 8.30 -23.51
CA THR A 162 1.59 8.47 -23.12
C THR A 162 2.38 7.16 -23.12
N ILE A 163 1.70 6.00 -23.12
CA ILE A 163 2.36 4.70 -23.09
C ILE A 163 2.99 4.41 -24.45
N ASN A 164 4.27 4.08 -24.47
CA ASN A 164 4.93 3.58 -25.67
C ASN A 164 4.46 2.13 -25.90
N LYS A 165 3.70 1.88 -26.98
CA LYS A 165 3.04 0.57 -27.23
C LYS A 165 3.67 -0.25 -28.37
N LYS A 166 4.52 0.36 -29.21
CA LYS A 166 5.07 -0.28 -30.42
C LYS A 166 6.56 0.01 -30.55
N LYS A 167 7.32 -0.95 -31.13
CA LYS A 167 8.76 -0.85 -31.45
C LYS A 167 9.58 -0.30 -30.27
N LEU A 168 9.48 -0.97 -29.13
CA LEU A 168 10.12 -0.50 -27.91
C LEU A 168 11.65 -0.55 -28.02
N THR A 169 12.28 0.59 -27.79
CA THR A 169 13.72 0.72 -27.57
C THR A 169 14.02 0.64 -26.08
N ALA A 170 15.30 0.53 -25.72
CA ALA A 170 15.72 0.61 -24.32
C ALA A 170 15.25 1.91 -23.64
N PHE A 171 15.23 3.03 -24.39
CA PHE A 171 14.80 4.33 -23.91
C PHE A 171 13.28 4.39 -23.68
N THR A 172 12.47 4.00 -24.68
CA THR A 172 11.00 4.03 -24.55
C THR A 172 10.49 3.01 -23.53
N THR A 173 11.21 1.91 -23.33
CA THR A 173 10.96 0.95 -22.24
C THR A 173 11.20 1.59 -20.88
N GLN A 174 12.33 2.28 -20.71
CA GLN A 174 12.63 3.04 -19.50
C GLN A 174 11.55 4.08 -19.19
N GLU A 175 11.05 4.78 -20.20
CA GLU A 175 9.96 5.75 -20.04
C GLU A 175 8.66 5.12 -19.55
N ASN A 176 8.25 3.97 -20.11
CA ASN A 176 7.07 3.25 -19.63
C ASN A 176 7.22 2.81 -18.16
N LEU A 177 8.40 2.33 -17.78
CA LEU A 177 8.68 1.90 -16.42
C LEU A 177 8.72 3.09 -15.44
N ASN A 178 9.26 4.23 -15.85
CA ASN A 178 9.19 5.47 -15.07
C ASN A 178 7.74 5.94 -14.91
N LEU A 179 6.95 5.90 -15.99
CA LEU A 179 5.53 6.22 -15.94
C LEU A 179 4.80 5.32 -14.94
N ALA A 180 5.01 4.00 -15.02
CA ALA A 180 4.41 3.03 -14.10
C ALA A 180 4.82 3.30 -12.64
N LEU A 181 6.12 3.44 -12.35
CA LEU A 181 6.62 3.67 -10.99
C LEU A 181 6.09 4.97 -10.37
N ASN A 182 6.16 6.08 -11.11
CA ASN A 182 5.70 7.37 -10.61
C ASN A 182 4.17 7.41 -10.45
N SER A 183 3.44 6.67 -11.28
CA SER A 183 1.98 6.56 -11.17
C SER A 183 1.57 5.64 -10.02
N ALA A 184 2.29 4.53 -9.79
CA ALA A 184 2.12 3.69 -8.62
C ALA A 184 2.39 4.48 -7.33
N SER A 185 3.44 5.30 -7.31
CA SER A 185 3.73 6.21 -6.19
C SER A 185 2.57 7.18 -5.95
N ALA A 186 2.00 7.76 -7.01
CA ALA A 186 0.92 8.73 -6.91
C ALA A 186 -0.42 8.16 -6.39
N ILE A 187 -0.62 6.85 -6.50
CA ILE A 187 -1.76 6.15 -5.89
C ILE A 187 -1.44 5.58 -4.49
N GLY A 188 -0.24 5.81 -3.97
CA GLY A 188 0.15 5.45 -2.61
C GLY A 188 1.02 4.20 -2.48
N CYS A 189 1.51 3.60 -3.58
CA CYS A 189 2.48 2.50 -3.49
C CYS A 189 3.84 2.99 -2.99
N GLN A 190 4.46 2.20 -2.11
CA GLN A 190 5.81 2.41 -1.65
C GLN A 190 6.82 1.90 -2.70
N VAL A 191 7.36 2.82 -3.50
CA VAL A 191 8.31 2.52 -4.59
C VAL A 191 9.72 3.07 -4.34
N VAL A 192 10.02 3.56 -3.14
CA VAL A 192 11.30 4.21 -2.81
C VAL A 192 12.54 3.35 -3.09
N ASN A 193 12.39 2.02 -3.03
CA ASN A 193 13.45 1.05 -3.25
C ASN A 193 13.31 0.27 -4.57
N ILE A 194 12.52 0.79 -5.53
CA ILE A 194 12.27 0.13 -6.82
C ILE A 194 12.63 1.09 -7.95
N GLY A 195 13.69 0.76 -8.68
CA GLY A 195 14.08 1.44 -9.90
C GLY A 195 13.46 0.81 -11.15
N ALA A 196 13.36 1.58 -12.22
CA ALA A 196 12.88 1.06 -13.51
C ALA A 196 13.80 -0.04 -14.05
N GLN A 197 15.11 0.00 -13.79
CA GLN A 197 16.02 -1.08 -14.18
C GLN A 197 15.69 -2.40 -13.45
N ASP A 198 15.29 -2.33 -12.17
CA ASP A 198 14.91 -3.52 -11.40
C ASP A 198 13.68 -4.23 -12.00
N LEU A 199 12.71 -3.44 -12.47
CA LEU A 199 11.51 -3.95 -13.14
C LEU A 199 11.82 -4.49 -14.54
N LYS A 200 12.72 -3.82 -15.28
CA LYS A 200 13.19 -4.28 -16.59
C LYS A 200 13.91 -5.62 -16.51
N GLU A 201 14.73 -5.82 -15.46
CA GLU A 201 15.39 -7.09 -15.16
C GLU A 201 14.43 -8.15 -14.60
N GLY A 202 13.21 -7.75 -14.21
CA GLY A 202 12.22 -8.65 -13.64
C GLY A 202 12.61 -9.18 -12.26
N LYS A 203 13.21 -8.35 -11.40
CA LYS A 203 13.63 -8.78 -10.05
C LYS A 203 12.43 -9.31 -9.25
N PRO A 204 12.35 -10.63 -8.95
CA PRO A 204 11.10 -11.25 -8.52
C PRO A 204 10.44 -10.63 -7.30
N HIS A 205 11.20 -10.37 -6.23
CA HIS A 205 10.67 -9.83 -4.97
C HIS A 205 10.15 -8.38 -5.14
N LEU A 206 10.79 -7.57 -5.97
CA LEU A 206 10.33 -6.20 -6.25
C LEU A 206 9.08 -6.20 -7.14
N VAL A 207 9.05 -7.08 -8.15
CA VAL A 207 7.89 -7.23 -9.03
C VAL A 207 6.68 -7.73 -8.25
N LEU A 208 6.80 -8.82 -7.47
CA LEU A 208 5.69 -9.32 -6.65
C LEU A 208 5.22 -8.30 -5.62
N GLY A 209 6.15 -7.60 -4.96
CA GLY A 209 5.83 -6.56 -3.99
C GLY A 209 5.06 -5.38 -4.61
N LEU A 210 5.46 -4.94 -5.81
CA LEU A 210 4.76 -3.86 -6.53
C LEU A 210 3.39 -4.31 -7.05
N LEU A 211 3.32 -5.50 -7.66
CA LEU A 211 2.05 -6.08 -8.13
C LEU A 211 1.04 -6.21 -6.99
N TRP A 212 1.46 -6.74 -5.84
CA TRP A 212 0.60 -6.85 -4.67
C TRP A 212 0.06 -5.49 -4.23
N GLN A 213 0.91 -4.47 -4.13
CA GLN A 213 0.48 -3.14 -3.71
C GLN A 213 -0.55 -2.54 -4.68
N ILE A 214 -0.33 -2.64 -5.99
CA ILE A 214 -1.27 -2.13 -7.01
C ILE A 214 -2.60 -2.90 -6.95
N ILE A 215 -2.54 -4.23 -6.90
CA ILE A 215 -3.74 -5.09 -6.82
C ILE A 215 -4.52 -4.80 -5.55
N LYS A 216 -3.84 -4.69 -4.40
CA LYS A 216 -4.46 -4.42 -3.11
C LYS A 216 -5.20 -3.09 -3.12
N ILE A 217 -4.63 -2.02 -3.67
CA ILE A 217 -5.32 -0.73 -3.79
C ILE A 217 -6.66 -0.90 -4.54
N GLY A 218 -6.66 -1.60 -5.67
CA GLY A 218 -7.87 -1.83 -6.45
C GLY A 218 -8.90 -2.72 -5.74
N LEU A 219 -8.46 -3.80 -5.09
CA LEU A 219 -9.35 -4.71 -4.37
C LEU A 219 -10.06 -4.06 -3.18
N PHE A 220 -9.41 -3.11 -2.51
CA PHE A 220 -9.93 -2.48 -1.31
C PHE A 220 -10.55 -1.10 -1.55
N ALA A 221 -10.51 -0.61 -2.79
CA ALA A 221 -10.99 0.73 -3.14
C ALA A 221 -12.45 0.96 -2.72
N ASP A 222 -13.33 -0.03 -2.90
CA ASP A 222 -14.78 0.12 -2.61
C ASP A 222 -15.18 -0.43 -1.23
N ILE A 223 -14.21 -0.87 -0.42
CA ILE A 223 -14.42 -1.37 0.95
C ILE A 223 -14.36 -0.18 1.93
N GLU A 224 -15.18 0.83 1.65
CA GLU A 224 -15.35 2.02 2.47
C GLU A 224 -16.76 2.60 2.36
N LEU A 225 -17.26 3.16 3.47
CA LEU A 225 -18.62 3.70 3.56
C LEU A 225 -18.91 4.81 2.55
N SER A 226 -17.90 5.64 2.22
CA SER A 226 -18.05 6.78 1.31
C SER A 226 -18.35 6.36 -0.14
N ARG A 227 -17.99 5.12 -0.51
CA ARG A 227 -18.22 4.54 -1.84
C ARG A 227 -19.30 3.48 -1.85
N ASN A 228 -19.53 2.82 -0.73
CA ASN A 228 -20.55 1.80 -0.58
C ASN A 228 -21.35 2.01 0.71
N GLU A 229 -22.43 2.78 0.61
CA GLU A 229 -23.31 3.10 1.75
C GLU A 229 -23.95 1.85 2.40
N ALA A 230 -24.05 0.74 1.67
CA ALA A 230 -24.60 -0.51 2.21
C ALA A 230 -23.72 -1.10 3.32
N ILE A 231 -22.43 -0.70 3.41
CA ILE A 231 -21.53 -1.06 4.52
C ILE A 231 -22.09 -0.59 5.87
N ALA A 232 -22.95 0.43 5.90
CA ALA A 232 -23.57 0.88 7.15
C ALA A 232 -24.46 -0.21 7.80
N ALA A 233 -24.89 -1.23 7.04
CA ALA A 233 -25.56 -2.41 7.59
C ALA A 233 -24.68 -3.25 8.53
N LEU A 234 -23.36 -3.00 8.57
CA LEU A 234 -22.41 -3.68 9.44
C LEU A 234 -22.30 -3.06 10.85
N LEU A 235 -22.99 -1.95 11.11
CA LEU A 235 -23.08 -1.34 12.43
C LEU A 235 -23.56 -2.36 13.47
N GLU A 236 -22.84 -2.47 14.59
CA GLU A 236 -23.28 -3.28 15.73
C GLU A 236 -24.12 -2.46 16.71
N GLU A 237 -24.88 -3.13 17.57
CA GLU A 237 -25.71 -2.47 18.58
C GLU A 237 -24.87 -1.55 19.49
N GLY A 238 -25.26 -0.28 19.56
CA GLY A 238 -24.59 0.72 20.38
C GLY A 238 -23.35 1.36 19.76
N GLU A 239 -22.94 0.95 18.57
CA GLU A 239 -21.83 1.55 17.83
C GLU A 239 -22.30 2.75 16.99
N SER A 240 -21.48 3.79 16.95
CA SER A 240 -21.68 4.96 16.08
C SER A 240 -21.10 4.74 14.68
N LEU A 241 -21.62 5.47 13.68
CA LEU A 241 -21.05 5.45 12.33
C LEU A 241 -19.59 5.90 12.30
N GLU A 242 -19.22 6.87 13.14
CA GLU A 242 -17.85 7.35 13.27
C GLU A 242 -16.88 6.26 13.74
N GLU A 243 -17.34 5.35 14.61
CA GLU A 243 -16.57 4.18 15.04
C GLU A 243 -16.42 3.16 13.92
N LEU A 244 -17.50 2.87 13.17
CA LEU A 244 -17.41 1.98 12.02
C LEU A 244 -16.45 2.54 10.95
N MET A 245 -16.47 3.85 10.72
CA MET A 245 -15.56 4.51 9.79
C MET A 245 -14.10 4.42 10.25
N LYS A 246 -13.81 4.19 11.54
CA LYS A 246 -12.45 4.00 12.06
C LYS A 246 -11.81 2.68 11.70
N LEU A 247 -12.59 1.71 11.24
CA LEU A 247 -12.06 0.44 10.79
C LEU A 247 -11.29 0.59 9.49
N THR A 248 -10.16 -0.11 9.43
CA THR A 248 -9.41 -0.31 8.19
C THR A 248 -10.24 -1.13 7.19
N PRO A 249 -9.92 -1.06 5.88
CA PRO A 249 -10.59 -1.88 4.88
C PRO A 249 -10.56 -3.39 5.20
N GLU A 250 -9.46 -3.89 5.75
CA GLU A 250 -9.35 -5.29 6.21
C GLU A 250 -10.29 -5.61 7.37
N GLU A 251 -10.42 -4.72 8.35
CA GLU A 251 -11.32 -4.89 9.48
C GLU A 251 -12.79 -4.82 9.03
N LEU A 252 -13.14 -3.91 8.12
CA LEU A 252 -14.47 -3.85 7.50
C LEU A 252 -14.80 -5.13 6.74
N LEU A 253 -13.84 -5.66 5.99
CA LEU A 253 -14.01 -6.89 5.23
C LEU A 253 -14.21 -8.10 6.14
N LEU A 254 -13.44 -8.20 7.23
CA LEU A 254 -13.65 -9.24 8.26
C LEU A 254 -15.00 -9.08 8.94
N ARG A 255 -15.42 -7.84 9.23
CA ARG A 255 -16.73 -7.55 9.82
C ARG A 255 -17.87 -7.95 8.90
N TRP A 256 -17.73 -7.69 7.61
CA TRP A 256 -18.67 -8.12 6.57
C TRP A 256 -18.79 -9.65 6.51
N ALA A 257 -17.66 -10.36 6.46
CA ALA A 257 -17.68 -11.82 6.42
C ALA A 257 -18.36 -12.39 7.68
N ASN A 258 -18.05 -11.83 8.85
CA ASN A 258 -18.66 -12.21 10.12
C ASN A 258 -20.15 -11.88 10.19
N PHE A 259 -20.60 -10.77 9.62
CA PHE A 259 -22.02 -10.40 9.54
C PHE A 259 -22.85 -11.49 8.84
N HIS A 260 -22.35 -12.03 7.74
CA HIS A 260 -23.01 -13.13 7.02
C HIS A 260 -22.89 -14.48 7.74
N LEU A 261 -21.72 -14.79 8.29
CA LEU A 261 -21.53 -16.05 9.03
C LEU A 261 -22.39 -16.15 10.29
N LYS A 262 -22.61 -15.04 11.01
CA LYS A 262 -23.54 -14.97 12.15
C LYS A 262 -24.96 -15.38 11.77
N LYS A 263 -25.40 -15.14 10.52
CA LYS A 263 -26.73 -15.53 10.03
C LYS A 263 -26.83 -17.00 9.65
N ALA A 264 -25.74 -17.58 9.15
CA ALA A 264 -25.70 -18.97 8.72
C ALA A 264 -25.70 -19.96 9.90
N ILE A 265 -24.91 -19.68 10.95
CA ILE A 265 -24.70 -20.61 12.07
C ILE A 265 -24.53 -19.85 13.40
N ASN A 266 -25.40 -20.11 14.38
CA ASN A 266 -25.32 -19.59 15.76
C ASN A 266 -24.09 -20.09 16.58
N ALA A 267 -23.08 -20.72 15.95
CA ALA A 267 -22.07 -21.53 16.65
C ALA A 267 -20.67 -21.60 15.98
N TYR A 268 -20.27 -20.67 15.10
CA TYR A 268 -18.87 -20.59 14.67
C TYR A 268 -18.11 -19.51 15.46
N PRO A 269 -16.86 -19.77 15.89
CA PRO A 269 -16.01 -18.68 16.37
C PRO A 269 -15.81 -17.69 15.23
N PHE A 270 -15.96 -16.40 15.54
CA PHE A 270 -15.72 -15.26 14.66
C PHE A 270 -14.47 -15.48 13.79
N LEU A 271 -14.50 -15.11 12.50
CA LEU A 271 -13.31 -14.96 11.68
C LEU A 271 -12.43 -13.86 12.30
N THR A 272 -11.50 -14.26 13.16
CA THR A 272 -10.52 -13.38 13.83
C THR A 272 -9.11 -13.61 13.30
N ALA A 273 -8.86 -14.74 12.63
CA ALA A 273 -7.57 -15.13 12.09
C ALA A 273 -7.68 -16.10 10.91
N THR A 274 -6.61 -16.21 10.13
CA THR A 274 -6.43 -17.15 9.02
C THR A 274 -6.63 -18.62 9.39
N GLU A 275 -6.56 -18.96 10.68
CA GLU A 275 -6.75 -20.33 11.17
C GLU A 275 -8.18 -20.84 10.93
N HIS A 276 -9.19 -19.95 10.96
CA HIS A 276 -10.60 -20.34 10.79
C HIS A 276 -11.03 -20.55 9.34
N VAL A 277 -10.18 -20.23 8.36
CA VAL A 277 -10.46 -20.46 6.93
C VAL A 277 -9.80 -21.71 6.36
N ARG A 278 -8.82 -22.29 7.06
CA ARG A 278 -8.02 -23.45 6.58
C ARG A 278 -8.87 -24.66 6.23
N ASP A 279 -9.96 -24.87 6.96
CA ASP A 279 -10.84 -26.02 6.76
C ASP A 279 -11.98 -25.77 5.76
N SER A 280 -12.00 -24.61 5.10
CA SER A 280 -12.96 -24.18 4.07
C SER A 280 -14.43 -24.09 4.50
N LYS A 281 -14.81 -24.42 5.74
CA LYS A 281 -16.22 -24.44 6.14
C LYS A 281 -16.82 -23.04 6.23
N ALA A 282 -16.08 -22.09 6.80
CA ALA A 282 -16.48 -20.69 6.81
C ALA A 282 -16.72 -20.17 5.38
N TYR A 283 -15.88 -20.55 4.42
CA TYR A 283 -16.07 -20.15 3.02
C TYR A 283 -17.32 -20.76 2.39
N PHE A 284 -17.64 -22.03 2.62
CA PHE A 284 -18.88 -22.61 2.12
C PHE A 284 -20.12 -21.86 2.61
N HIS A 285 -20.20 -21.58 3.91
CA HIS A 285 -21.34 -20.84 4.47
C HIS A 285 -21.37 -19.40 4.01
N LEU A 286 -20.21 -18.74 3.87
CA LEU A 286 -20.16 -17.39 3.32
C LEU A 286 -20.66 -17.38 1.87
N LEU A 287 -20.20 -18.30 1.03
CA LEU A 287 -20.66 -18.44 -0.37
C LEU A 287 -22.17 -18.65 -0.43
N GLU A 288 -22.73 -19.51 0.43
CA GLU A 288 -24.17 -19.75 0.52
C GLU A 288 -24.96 -18.49 0.89
N GLN A 289 -24.47 -17.69 1.84
CA GLN A 289 -25.15 -16.47 2.28
C GLN A 289 -25.11 -15.33 1.26
N ILE A 290 -24.03 -15.23 0.50
CA ILE A 290 -23.84 -14.13 -0.47
C ILE A 290 -24.33 -14.48 -1.87
N ALA A 291 -24.60 -15.76 -2.14
CA ALA A 291 -25.06 -16.19 -3.45
C ALA A 291 -26.41 -15.55 -3.79
N PRO A 292 -26.60 -15.06 -5.03
CA PRO A 292 -27.86 -14.48 -5.44
C PRO A 292 -29.04 -15.46 -5.27
N ASP A 293 -30.09 -15.01 -4.58
CA ASP A 293 -31.30 -15.79 -4.32
C ASP A 293 -32.34 -15.71 -5.46
N GLY A 294 -32.08 -14.86 -6.47
CA GLY A 294 -32.99 -14.59 -7.59
C GLY A 294 -34.09 -13.58 -7.29
N SER A 295 -34.02 -12.85 -6.17
CA SER A 295 -35.00 -11.83 -5.79
C SER A 295 -34.88 -10.53 -6.61
N LYS A 296 -33.69 -10.23 -7.14
CA LYS A 296 -33.42 -9.04 -7.96
C LYS A 296 -33.68 -9.35 -9.44
N GLU A 297 -34.37 -8.44 -10.10
CA GLU A 297 -34.56 -8.47 -11.57
C GLU A 297 -33.18 -8.55 -12.27
N ASP A 298 -33.07 -9.38 -13.30
CA ASP A 298 -31.84 -9.65 -14.07
C ASP A 298 -30.66 -10.32 -13.32
N VAL A 299 -30.83 -10.76 -12.07
CA VAL A 299 -29.80 -11.54 -11.36
C VAL A 299 -30.27 -12.99 -11.18
N PRO A 300 -29.72 -13.96 -11.94
CA PRO A 300 -30.15 -15.35 -11.82
C PRO A 300 -29.76 -15.92 -10.47
N ARG A 301 -30.65 -16.76 -9.91
CA ARG A 301 -30.37 -17.52 -8.69
C ARG A 301 -29.18 -18.46 -8.89
N VAL A 302 -28.28 -18.50 -7.90
CA VAL A 302 -27.14 -19.43 -7.88
C VAL A 302 -27.17 -20.24 -6.60
N ASP A 303 -27.52 -21.53 -6.70
CA ASP A 303 -27.54 -22.42 -5.52
C ASP A 303 -26.16 -23.00 -5.22
N ILE A 304 -25.61 -22.79 -4.03
CA ILE A 304 -24.33 -23.36 -3.62
C ILE A 304 -24.49 -24.82 -3.19
N ASP A 305 -23.67 -25.73 -3.74
CA ASP A 305 -23.65 -27.13 -3.31
C ASP A 305 -22.84 -27.29 -2.01
N MET A 306 -23.56 -27.48 -0.90
CA MET A 306 -23.01 -27.63 0.44
C MET A 306 -22.54 -29.06 0.76
N SER A 307 -22.75 -30.05 -0.12
CA SER A 307 -22.31 -31.43 0.13
C SER A 307 -20.79 -31.53 0.32
N GLY A 308 -20.04 -30.65 -0.32
CA GLY A 308 -18.59 -30.55 -0.20
C GLY A 308 -18.10 -30.25 1.22
N VAL A 309 -18.90 -29.60 2.08
CA VAL A 309 -18.54 -29.29 3.49
C VAL A 309 -18.20 -30.55 4.28
N TYR A 310 -18.87 -31.67 3.97
CA TYR A 310 -18.70 -32.94 4.69
C TYR A 310 -17.52 -33.78 4.19
N GLU A 311 -16.82 -33.34 3.14
CA GLU A 311 -15.59 -33.98 2.67
C GLU A 311 -14.55 -33.98 3.79
N LYS A 312 -13.92 -35.12 4.08
CA LYS A 312 -13.00 -35.26 5.22
C LYS A 312 -11.63 -34.69 4.92
N ASP A 313 -11.18 -34.84 3.67
CA ASP A 313 -9.90 -34.34 3.21
C ASP A 313 -9.95 -32.82 2.99
N LEU A 314 -9.09 -32.06 3.67
CA LEU A 314 -9.11 -30.60 3.63
C LEU A 314 -8.82 -30.05 2.22
N MET A 315 -7.92 -30.70 1.47
CA MET A 315 -7.55 -30.27 0.12
C MET A 315 -8.71 -30.48 -0.86
N LYS A 316 -9.37 -31.65 -0.80
CA LYS A 316 -10.56 -31.93 -1.61
C LYS A 316 -11.71 -31.01 -1.24
N ARG A 317 -11.92 -30.75 0.07
CA ARG A 317 -12.94 -29.83 0.55
C ARG A 317 -12.70 -28.42 0.03
N ALA A 318 -11.46 -27.94 0.09
CA ALA A 318 -11.07 -26.63 -0.45
C ALA A 318 -11.32 -26.53 -1.96
N GLU A 319 -10.98 -27.58 -2.73
CA GLU A 319 -11.29 -27.60 -4.17
C GLU A 319 -12.81 -27.60 -4.45
N CYS A 320 -13.61 -28.34 -3.66
CA CYS A 320 -15.06 -28.29 -3.75
C CYS A 320 -15.60 -26.87 -3.47
N MET A 321 -15.05 -26.18 -2.47
CA MET A 321 -15.38 -24.79 -2.15
C MET A 321 -15.04 -23.85 -3.31
N LEU A 322 -13.83 -23.98 -3.89
CA LEU A 322 -13.40 -23.15 -5.01
C LEU A 322 -14.22 -23.36 -6.28
N LYS A 323 -14.75 -24.57 -6.50
CA LYS A 323 -15.73 -24.83 -7.56
C LYS A 323 -17.05 -24.09 -7.33
N GLN A 324 -17.49 -23.96 -6.07
CA GLN A 324 -18.67 -23.14 -5.77
C GLN A 324 -18.39 -21.65 -5.94
N ALA A 325 -17.20 -21.19 -5.54
CA ALA A 325 -16.77 -19.80 -5.78
C ALA A 325 -16.70 -19.47 -7.28
N ASP A 326 -16.29 -20.43 -8.13
CA ASP A 326 -16.25 -20.28 -9.59
C ASP A 326 -17.64 -20.02 -10.20
N ARG A 327 -18.68 -20.64 -9.63
CA ARG A 327 -20.09 -20.40 -10.05
C ARG A 327 -20.57 -18.98 -9.78
N LEU A 328 -19.95 -18.30 -8.82
CA LEU A 328 -20.15 -16.88 -8.54
C LEU A 328 -19.17 -15.97 -9.32
N GLY A 329 -18.28 -16.56 -10.13
CA GLY A 329 -17.20 -15.87 -10.81
C GLY A 329 -16.08 -15.40 -9.87
N CYS A 330 -15.96 -15.97 -8.67
CA CYS A 330 -15.08 -15.49 -7.61
C CYS A 330 -13.81 -16.34 -7.40
N ARG A 331 -13.56 -17.37 -8.24
CA ARG A 331 -12.36 -18.22 -8.13
C ARG A 331 -11.09 -17.45 -8.57
N GLN A 332 -10.59 -16.59 -7.69
CA GLN A 332 -9.38 -15.79 -7.90
C GLN A 332 -8.46 -15.84 -6.67
N PHE A 333 -7.17 -15.57 -6.87
CA PHE A 333 -6.09 -15.50 -5.88
C PHE A 333 -5.70 -16.78 -5.14
N VAL A 334 -6.64 -17.66 -4.79
CA VAL A 334 -6.36 -18.85 -3.98
C VAL A 334 -6.51 -20.15 -4.77
N THR A 335 -5.61 -21.08 -4.51
CA THR A 335 -5.74 -22.51 -4.81
C THR A 335 -6.18 -23.26 -3.55
N ALA A 336 -6.56 -24.54 -3.71
CA ALA A 336 -6.86 -25.40 -2.56
C ALA A 336 -5.70 -25.44 -1.56
N THR A 337 -4.46 -25.45 -2.05
CA THR A 337 -3.24 -25.41 -1.23
C THR A 337 -3.14 -24.11 -0.43
N ASP A 338 -3.46 -22.96 -1.03
CA ASP A 338 -3.38 -21.65 -0.37
C ASP A 338 -4.42 -21.50 0.75
N VAL A 339 -5.59 -22.09 0.54
CA VAL A 339 -6.64 -22.15 1.57
C VAL A 339 -6.19 -23.03 2.74
N VAL A 340 -5.78 -24.27 2.48
CA VAL A 340 -5.40 -25.22 3.53
C VAL A 340 -4.15 -24.79 4.29
N SER A 341 -3.18 -24.19 3.61
CA SER A 341 -1.99 -23.60 4.27
C SER A 341 -2.29 -22.31 5.03
N GLY A 342 -3.46 -21.69 4.82
CA GLY A 342 -3.87 -20.46 5.50
C GLY A 342 -3.06 -19.24 5.09
N ASN A 343 -2.71 -19.11 3.80
CA ASN A 343 -1.98 -17.94 3.29
C ASN A 343 -2.79 -16.65 3.51
N ALA A 344 -2.40 -15.82 4.48
CA ALA A 344 -3.17 -14.65 4.90
C ALA A 344 -3.47 -13.67 3.76
N LYS A 345 -2.45 -13.37 2.96
CA LYS A 345 -2.53 -12.39 1.87
C LYS A 345 -3.50 -12.84 0.78
N LEU A 346 -3.36 -14.07 0.31
CA LEU A 346 -4.20 -14.60 -0.77
C LEU A 346 -5.63 -14.86 -0.30
N ASN A 347 -5.83 -15.36 0.92
CA ASN A 347 -7.16 -15.54 1.49
C ASN A 347 -7.87 -14.18 1.67
N MET A 348 -7.16 -13.14 2.10
CA MET A 348 -7.73 -11.80 2.19
C MET A 348 -8.14 -11.26 0.81
N ALA A 349 -7.31 -11.45 -0.22
CA ALA A 349 -7.64 -11.06 -1.59
C ALA A 349 -8.87 -11.83 -2.15
N PHE A 350 -9.00 -13.11 -1.79
CA PHE A 350 -10.17 -13.92 -2.12
C PHE A 350 -11.44 -13.38 -1.43
N VAL A 351 -11.39 -13.08 -0.13
CA VAL A 351 -12.53 -12.49 0.60
C VAL A 351 -12.91 -11.13 0.02
N ALA A 352 -11.94 -10.29 -0.34
CA ALA A 352 -12.19 -9.01 -0.99
C ALA A 352 -12.89 -9.19 -2.35
N THR A 353 -12.49 -10.21 -3.11
CA THR A 353 -13.16 -10.57 -4.37
C THR A 353 -14.61 -10.97 -4.14
N LEU A 354 -14.91 -11.74 -3.09
CA LEU A 354 -16.28 -12.10 -2.72
C LEU A 354 -17.11 -10.85 -2.39
N PHE A 355 -16.57 -9.93 -1.58
CA PHE A 355 -17.25 -8.68 -1.23
C PHE A 355 -17.52 -7.81 -2.46
N ASN A 356 -16.53 -7.59 -3.30
CA ASN A 356 -16.66 -6.70 -4.46
C ASN A 356 -17.67 -7.21 -5.49
N LYS A 357 -17.81 -8.54 -5.64
CA LYS A 357 -18.77 -9.14 -6.58
C LYS A 357 -20.15 -9.36 -5.98
N HIS A 358 -20.20 -9.78 -4.72
CA HIS A 358 -21.43 -10.20 -4.03
C HIS A 358 -21.44 -9.68 -2.59
N PRO A 359 -21.59 -8.35 -2.37
CA PRO A 359 -21.58 -7.78 -1.03
C PRO A 359 -22.78 -8.25 -0.21
N ALA A 360 -23.93 -8.51 -0.85
CA ALA A 360 -25.17 -8.97 -0.21
C ALA A 360 -25.60 -8.11 1.01
N LEU A 361 -25.35 -6.80 0.94
CA LEU A 361 -25.79 -5.82 1.93
C LEU A 361 -26.94 -4.98 1.37
N THR A 362 -27.84 -4.56 2.26
CA THR A 362 -28.93 -3.63 1.96
C THR A 362 -28.78 -2.42 2.86
N LYS A 363 -28.81 -1.22 2.28
CA LYS A 363 -28.76 0.04 3.06
C LYS A 363 -29.97 0.08 4.01
N PRO A 364 -29.77 0.37 5.32
CA PRO A 364 -30.88 0.58 6.25
C PRO A 364 -31.76 1.77 5.83
N GLU A 365 -33.08 1.58 5.76
CA GLU A 365 -34.05 2.58 5.23
C GLU A 365 -34.18 3.86 6.09
N ASN A 366 -33.79 3.83 7.36
CA ASN A 366 -34.08 4.90 8.33
C ASN A 366 -32.86 5.79 8.67
N GLN A 367 -31.80 5.74 7.85
CA GLN A 367 -30.56 6.43 8.17
C GLN A 367 -30.01 7.15 6.92
N ASP A 368 -30.33 8.44 6.81
CA ASP A 368 -29.70 9.35 5.86
C ASP A 368 -28.45 9.95 6.49
N TRP A 369 -27.31 9.33 6.22
CA TRP A 369 -26.02 9.88 6.62
C TRP A 369 -25.48 10.78 5.52
N VAL A 370 -25.17 12.03 5.88
CA VAL A 370 -24.34 12.88 5.02
C VAL A 370 -22.89 12.52 5.30
N LEU A 371 -22.36 11.56 4.55
CA LEU A 371 -20.96 11.20 4.60
C LEU A 371 -20.15 12.23 3.79
N GLY A 372 -19.22 12.93 4.44
CA GLY A 372 -18.21 13.71 3.73
C GLY A 372 -17.35 12.77 2.90
N SER A 373 -17.30 13.00 1.58
CA SER A 373 -16.33 12.31 0.72
C SER A 373 -14.94 12.87 0.98
N GLU A 374 -13.93 12.00 0.88
CA GLU A 374 -12.53 12.43 0.95
C GLU A 374 -12.26 13.53 -0.09
N SER A 375 -11.69 14.65 0.37
CA SER A 375 -11.36 15.75 -0.54
C SER A 375 -10.18 15.40 -1.44
N ARG A 376 -10.05 16.10 -2.57
CA ARG A 376 -8.92 15.91 -3.50
C ARG A 376 -7.56 16.14 -2.84
N GLU A 377 -7.50 17.15 -1.96
CA GLU A 377 -6.28 17.50 -1.21
C GLU A 377 -5.94 16.38 -0.21
N GLU A 378 -6.93 15.86 0.52
CA GLU A 378 -6.76 14.72 1.43
C GLU A 378 -6.21 13.49 0.72
N ARG A 379 -6.84 13.09 -0.39
CA ARG A 379 -6.40 11.93 -1.17
C ARG A 379 -4.95 12.07 -1.62
N THR A 380 -4.59 13.26 -2.10
CA THR A 380 -3.23 13.56 -2.57
C THR A 380 -2.23 13.45 -1.44
N PHE A 381 -2.53 14.02 -0.28
CA PHE A 381 -1.65 13.97 0.89
C PHE A 381 -1.54 12.55 1.46
N ARG A 382 -2.64 11.81 1.55
CA ARG A 382 -2.64 10.40 1.97
C ARG A 382 -1.73 9.57 1.07
N ASN A 383 -1.93 9.65 -0.25
CA ASN A 383 -1.13 8.88 -1.20
C ASN A 383 0.35 9.28 -1.13
N TRP A 384 0.64 10.57 -1.00
CA TRP A 384 2.01 11.05 -0.78
C TRP A 384 2.63 10.46 0.49
N MET A 385 1.97 10.54 1.64
CA MET A 385 2.48 9.98 2.90
C MET A 385 2.74 8.47 2.78
N ASN A 386 1.77 7.71 2.26
CA ASN A 386 1.88 6.26 2.10
C ASN A 386 3.00 5.86 1.13
N SER A 387 3.22 6.62 0.06
CA SER A 387 4.31 6.36 -0.89
C SER A 387 5.71 6.47 -0.27
N LEU A 388 5.85 7.21 0.85
CA LEU A 388 7.10 7.34 1.60
C LEU A 388 7.35 6.19 2.58
N GLY A 389 6.39 5.25 2.71
CA GLY A 389 6.48 4.08 3.57
C GLY A 389 6.33 4.42 5.06
N VAL A 390 5.37 5.28 5.40
CA VAL A 390 5.02 5.56 6.81
C VAL A 390 4.28 4.36 7.43
N SER A 391 4.43 4.18 8.75
CA SER A 391 3.78 3.11 9.51
C SER A 391 3.16 3.66 10.80
N PRO A 392 1.86 3.46 11.08
CA PRO A 392 0.90 2.68 10.30
C PRO A 392 0.55 3.33 8.94
N HIS A 393 -0.07 2.54 8.06
CA HIS A 393 -0.59 3.03 6.79
C HIS A 393 -1.73 4.02 7.03
N VAL A 394 -1.74 5.14 6.31
CA VAL A 394 -2.76 6.18 6.45
C VAL A 394 -3.94 5.82 5.55
N HIS A 395 -5.09 5.53 6.15
CA HIS A 395 -6.37 5.37 5.46
C HIS A 395 -7.17 6.66 5.53
N ARG A 396 -7.18 7.33 6.69
CA ARG A 396 -7.93 8.57 6.95
C ARG A 396 -7.08 9.56 7.73
N ILE A 397 -6.83 10.72 7.14
CA ILE A 397 -5.89 11.70 7.69
C ILE A 397 -6.25 12.12 9.11
N TYR A 398 -7.50 12.49 9.36
CA TYR A 398 -7.90 13.09 10.64
C TYR A 398 -8.00 12.09 11.80
N GLY A 399 -8.04 10.79 11.51
CA GLY A 399 -7.99 9.73 12.52
C GLY A 399 -6.57 9.20 12.74
N ASP A 400 -5.84 8.96 11.65
CA ASP A 400 -4.57 8.24 11.69
C ASP A 400 -3.38 9.13 12.07
N LEU A 401 -3.54 10.46 12.03
CA LEU A 401 -2.49 11.41 12.43
C LEU A 401 -2.60 11.89 13.89
N GLN A 402 -3.63 11.48 14.63
CA GLN A 402 -3.95 12.02 15.98
C GLN A 402 -2.90 11.73 17.05
N ASP A 403 -2.01 10.76 16.84
CA ASP A 403 -0.91 10.45 17.75
C ASP A 403 0.45 11.00 17.28
N ALA A 404 0.44 11.72 16.16
CA ALA A 404 1.58 12.27 15.44
C ALA A 404 2.67 11.27 15.03
N MET A 405 2.48 9.96 15.14
CA MET A 405 3.51 8.97 14.77
C MET A 405 3.89 9.06 13.29
N VAL A 406 2.89 9.22 12.43
CA VAL A 406 3.09 9.44 10.99
C VAL A 406 3.78 10.78 10.73
N ILE A 407 3.33 11.85 11.40
CA ILE A 407 3.91 13.20 11.26
C ILE A 407 5.39 13.20 11.63
N LEU A 408 5.76 12.55 12.73
CA LEU A 408 7.14 12.42 13.20
C LEU A 408 8.01 11.63 12.20
N GLN A 409 7.50 10.54 11.61
CA GLN A 409 8.20 9.85 10.53
C GLN A 409 8.41 10.75 9.30
N LEU A 410 7.43 11.58 8.94
CA LEU A 410 7.56 12.51 7.82
C LEU A 410 8.65 13.56 8.06
N TYR A 411 8.84 14.01 9.31
CA TYR A 411 9.96 14.90 9.65
C TYR A 411 11.32 14.29 9.28
N GLU A 412 11.53 12.99 9.52
CA GLU A 412 12.76 12.32 9.09
C GLU A 412 12.90 12.28 7.57
N LYS A 413 11.79 12.03 6.85
CA LYS A 413 11.78 12.04 5.36
C LYS A 413 12.15 13.41 4.79
N ILE A 414 11.94 14.48 5.55
CA ILE A 414 12.31 15.86 5.17
C ILE A 414 13.58 16.36 5.88
N LYS A 415 14.44 15.43 6.36
CA LYS A 415 15.74 15.72 6.97
C LYS A 415 15.65 16.63 8.21
N VAL A 416 14.55 16.55 8.96
CA VAL A 416 14.40 17.19 10.28
C VAL A 416 14.54 16.11 11.35
N PRO A 417 15.63 16.10 12.14
CA PRO A 417 15.86 15.06 13.14
C PRO A 417 14.77 15.02 14.21
N VAL A 418 14.36 13.81 14.58
CA VAL A 418 13.37 13.53 15.63
C VAL A 418 14.05 12.81 16.78
N ASP A 419 13.81 13.24 18.01
CA ASP A 419 14.31 12.63 19.24
C ASP A 419 13.34 11.55 19.73
N TRP A 420 13.43 10.38 19.09
CA TRP A 420 12.56 9.23 19.38
C TRP A 420 12.73 8.69 20.79
N ASP A 421 13.94 8.73 21.34
CA ASP A 421 14.28 8.10 22.61
C ASP A 421 13.78 8.89 23.82
N ASN A 422 13.78 10.23 23.74
CA ASN A 422 13.51 11.08 24.90
C ASN A 422 12.23 11.92 24.79
N ARG A 423 11.70 12.14 23.57
CA ARG A 423 10.57 13.07 23.35
C ARG A 423 9.32 12.40 22.78
N VAL A 424 9.43 11.19 22.22
CA VAL A 424 8.30 10.52 21.56
C VAL A 424 7.73 9.40 22.43
N ASN A 425 6.43 9.45 22.67
CA ASN A 425 5.68 8.36 23.27
C ASN A 425 5.33 7.31 22.21
N LEU A 426 5.77 6.06 22.39
CA LEU A 426 5.47 4.96 21.48
C LEU A 426 4.18 4.22 21.86
N PRO A 427 3.42 3.69 20.88
CA PRO A 427 2.32 2.78 21.14
C PRO A 427 2.80 1.43 21.75
N PRO A 428 1.95 0.70 22.48
CA PRO A 428 0.56 1.03 22.81
C PRO A 428 0.45 2.11 23.88
N PHE A 429 -0.39 3.11 23.64
CA PHE A 429 -0.69 4.20 24.58
C PHE A 429 -1.57 3.68 25.74
N LYS A 430 -1.01 2.82 26.60
CA LYS A 430 -1.75 2.18 27.71
C LYS A 430 -2.25 3.18 28.75
N GLY A 431 -3.46 2.93 29.26
CA GLY A 431 -3.94 3.40 30.56
C GLY A 431 -5.30 4.10 30.54
N ILE A 432 -6.23 3.59 31.37
CA ILE A 432 -7.46 4.28 31.78
C ILE A 432 -7.07 5.70 32.22
N GLY A 433 -7.41 6.70 31.39
CA GLY A 433 -7.24 8.13 31.69
C GLY A 433 -5.94 8.83 31.25
N GLY A 434 -4.93 8.14 30.67
CA GLY A 434 -3.62 8.77 30.37
C GLY A 434 -3.10 8.65 28.93
N GLY A 435 -3.65 7.73 28.12
CA GLY A 435 -3.17 7.50 26.76
C GLY A 435 -3.35 8.70 25.82
N HIS A 436 -4.41 9.48 26.00
CA HIS A 436 -4.66 10.69 25.21
C HIS A 436 -3.60 11.78 25.47
N LEU A 437 -3.14 11.94 26.72
CA LEU A 437 -2.11 12.92 27.07
C LEU A 437 -0.80 12.63 26.32
N LYS A 438 -0.40 11.36 26.22
CA LYS A 438 0.79 10.93 25.46
C LYS A 438 0.70 11.25 23.97
N LYS A 439 -0.49 11.09 23.39
CA LYS A 439 -0.76 11.46 21.98
C LYS A 439 -0.65 12.97 21.81
N ILE A 440 -1.24 13.75 22.71
CA ILE A 440 -1.15 15.22 22.72
C ILE A 440 0.31 15.69 22.90
N GLU A 441 1.09 15.03 23.75
CA GLU A 441 2.53 15.30 23.90
C GLU A 441 3.30 15.08 22.59
N ASN A 442 3.05 13.98 21.87
CA ASN A 442 3.61 13.75 20.55
C ASN A 442 3.20 14.85 19.55
N CYS A 443 1.92 15.22 19.53
CA CYS A 443 1.41 16.30 18.67
C CYS A 443 2.05 17.65 19.00
N ASN A 444 2.22 17.97 20.29
CA ASN A 444 2.92 19.19 20.73
C ASN A 444 4.37 19.18 20.26
N TYR A 445 5.06 18.04 20.37
CA TYR A 445 6.42 17.90 19.88
C TYR A 445 6.51 18.05 18.36
N ALA A 446 5.57 17.48 17.61
CA ALA A 446 5.48 17.65 16.16
C ALA A 446 5.30 19.12 15.76
N VAL A 447 4.48 19.89 16.48
CA VAL A 447 4.32 21.34 16.25
C VAL A 447 5.59 22.11 16.63
N GLU A 448 6.25 21.75 17.73
CA GLU A 448 7.53 22.35 18.16
C GLU A 448 8.62 22.14 17.11
N LEU A 449 8.78 20.93 16.57
CA LEU A 449 9.72 20.63 15.49
C LEU A 449 9.41 21.48 14.25
N GLY A 450 8.13 21.58 13.89
CA GLY A 450 7.65 22.40 12.78
C GLY A 450 8.11 23.85 12.91
N LYS A 451 7.88 24.47 14.08
CA LYS A 451 8.23 25.87 14.33
C LYS A 451 9.74 26.08 14.47
N SER A 452 10.42 25.27 15.28
CA SER A 452 11.79 25.54 15.75
C SER A 452 12.89 24.94 14.87
N LYS A 453 12.62 23.83 14.18
CA LYS A 453 13.61 23.11 13.35
C LYS A 453 13.27 23.17 11.88
N ALA A 454 11.98 23.04 11.54
CA ALA A 454 11.53 23.02 10.15
C ALA A 454 11.15 24.40 9.59
N GLY A 455 11.10 25.45 10.42
CA GLY A 455 10.80 26.82 9.99
C GLY A 455 9.38 26.99 9.40
N PHE A 456 8.43 26.15 9.79
CA PHE A 456 7.06 26.21 9.32
C PHE A 456 6.29 27.36 9.96
N SER A 457 5.39 27.96 9.17
CA SER A 457 4.42 28.92 9.69
C SER A 457 3.21 28.18 10.28
N LEU A 458 3.29 27.90 11.58
CA LEU A 458 2.25 27.18 12.35
C LEU A 458 1.55 28.11 13.35
N VAL A 459 1.28 29.36 12.95
CA VAL A 459 0.56 30.34 13.79
C VAL A 459 -0.86 29.84 14.04
N GLY A 460 -1.26 29.74 15.31
CA GLY A 460 -2.58 29.24 15.69
C GLY A 460 -2.75 27.72 15.63
N ILE A 461 -1.68 26.95 15.34
CA ILE A 461 -1.70 25.48 15.40
C ILE A 461 -1.00 25.02 16.69
N GLY A 462 -1.71 24.25 17.50
CA GLY A 462 -1.21 23.54 18.69
C GLY A 462 -1.34 22.02 18.57
N GLY A 463 -0.76 21.28 19.53
CA GLY A 463 -0.84 19.82 19.52
C GLY A 463 -2.25 19.30 19.76
N GLN A 464 -3.07 20.04 20.50
CA GLN A 464 -4.49 19.71 20.72
C GLN A 464 -5.26 19.69 19.39
N ASP A 465 -5.03 20.65 18.50
CA ASP A 465 -5.71 20.72 17.20
C ASP A 465 -5.43 19.50 16.32
N LEU A 466 -4.19 18.99 16.36
CA LEU A 466 -3.80 17.77 15.63
C LEU A 466 -4.41 16.52 16.27
N TYR A 467 -4.40 16.44 17.60
CA TYR A 467 -5.00 15.34 18.34
C TYR A 467 -6.52 15.25 18.12
N ASP A 468 -7.21 16.40 18.10
CA ASP A 468 -8.65 16.48 17.84
C ASP A 468 -8.99 16.25 16.36
N GLY A 469 -7.98 16.13 15.48
CA GLY A 469 -8.18 15.89 14.05
C GLY A 469 -8.78 17.09 13.32
N ASN A 470 -8.44 18.33 13.73
CA ASN A 470 -8.94 19.52 13.05
C ASN A 470 -8.53 19.53 11.58
N GLU A 471 -9.50 19.49 10.66
CA GLU A 471 -9.25 19.28 9.24
C GLU A 471 -8.32 20.33 8.63
N THR A 472 -8.66 21.61 8.83
CA THR A 472 -7.93 22.73 8.24
C THR A 472 -6.50 22.82 8.78
N LEU A 473 -6.32 22.68 10.09
CA LEU A 473 -5.02 22.83 10.73
C LEU A 473 -4.12 21.61 10.47
N THR A 474 -4.70 20.41 10.40
CA THR A 474 -3.99 19.19 10.02
C THR A 474 -3.50 19.27 8.57
N LEU A 475 -4.38 19.61 7.62
CA LEU A 475 -3.99 19.79 6.21
C LEU A 475 -2.96 20.91 6.03
N ALA A 476 -3.04 22.00 6.81
CA ALA A 476 -2.04 23.07 6.78
C ALA A 476 -0.63 22.57 7.16
N LEU A 477 -0.51 21.74 8.20
CA LEU A 477 0.76 21.14 8.59
C LEU A 477 1.26 20.13 7.54
N VAL A 478 0.38 19.25 7.05
CA VAL A 478 0.73 18.24 6.04
C VAL A 478 1.20 18.90 4.74
N TRP A 479 0.56 20.00 4.33
CA TRP A 479 1.02 20.82 3.21
C TRP A 479 2.44 21.37 3.43
N GLN A 480 2.76 21.91 4.62
CA GLN A 480 4.10 22.42 4.91
C GLN A 480 5.16 21.30 4.84
N LEU A 481 4.83 20.10 5.33
CA LEU A 481 5.67 18.92 5.21
C LEU A 481 5.90 18.53 3.74
N MET A 482 4.84 18.45 2.93
CA MET A 482 4.93 18.11 1.51
C MET A 482 5.69 19.16 0.70
N ARG A 483 5.48 20.45 0.99
CA ARG A 483 6.21 21.56 0.39
C ARG A 483 7.71 21.42 0.68
N ARG A 484 8.10 21.24 1.94
CA ARG A 484 9.52 21.08 2.30
C ARG A 484 10.12 19.81 1.71
N TYR A 485 9.40 18.69 1.70
CA TYR A 485 9.82 17.48 1.00
C TYR A 485 10.17 17.77 -0.47
N THR A 486 9.30 18.49 -1.17
CA THR A 486 9.47 18.83 -2.58
C THR A 486 10.69 19.73 -2.79
N LEU A 487 10.93 20.70 -1.91
CA LEU A 487 12.06 21.62 -1.99
C LEU A 487 13.39 20.94 -1.61
N ASN A 488 13.41 20.02 -0.64
CA ASN A 488 14.61 19.25 -0.30
C ASN A 488 15.12 18.42 -1.49
N VAL A 489 14.22 17.95 -2.36
CA VAL A 489 14.60 17.26 -3.61
C VAL A 489 15.38 18.19 -4.55
N LEU A 490 15.16 19.52 -4.46
CA LEU A 490 15.88 20.54 -5.21
C LEU A 490 17.18 20.96 -4.52
N GLU A 491 17.24 21.01 -3.19
CA GLU A 491 18.45 21.37 -2.44
C GLU A 491 19.61 20.40 -2.70
N ASP A 492 19.32 19.11 -2.89
CA ASP A 492 20.33 18.11 -3.27
C ASP A 492 20.90 18.33 -4.70
N LEU A 493 20.34 19.27 -5.47
CA LEU A 493 20.69 19.58 -6.87
C LEU A 493 21.23 21.01 -7.05
N GLY A 494 21.04 21.89 -6.07
CA GLY A 494 21.52 23.27 -6.09
C GLY A 494 22.78 23.44 -5.26
N HIS A 495 23.67 24.36 -5.64
CA HIS A 495 24.88 24.73 -4.89
C HIS A 495 24.56 25.50 -3.58
N GLY A 496 23.66 24.98 -2.74
CA GLY A 496 23.33 25.54 -1.42
C GLY A 496 22.36 26.71 -1.41
N GLU A 497 21.70 27.06 -2.51
CA GLU A 497 20.58 28.01 -2.49
C GLU A 497 19.31 27.34 -1.98
N VAL A 498 18.67 27.95 -0.98
CA VAL A 498 17.36 27.50 -0.47
C VAL A 498 16.34 27.68 -1.60
N ALA A 499 15.83 26.58 -2.13
CA ALA A 499 14.87 26.62 -3.23
C ALA A 499 13.58 27.33 -2.78
N GLY A 500 13.38 28.55 -3.25
CA GLY A 500 12.17 29.34 -3.05
C GLY A 500 11.28 29.36 -4.29
N ASP A 501 10.05 29.84 -4.14
CA ASP A 501 9.08 30.00 -5.22
C ASP A 501 9.65 30.83 -6.40
N ASP A 502 10.41 31.88 -6.10
CA ASP A 502 11.06 32.75 -7.11
C ASP A 502 12.14 32.02 -7.93
N LEU A 503 12.89 31.12 -7.28
CA LEU A 503 13.89 30.30 -7.97
C LEU A 503 13.21 29.36 -8.96
N ILE A 504 12.12 28.71 -8.56
CA ILE A 504 11.34 27.83 -9.44
C ILE A 504 10.78 28.62 -10.62
N LEU A 505 10.16 29.78 -10.38
CA LEU A 505 9.58 30.61 -11.45
C LEU A 505 10.65 31.12 -12.43
N SER A 506 11.80 31.58 -11.94
CA SER A 506 12.89 32.03 -12.79
C SER A 506 13.48 30.89 -13.62
N TRP A 507 13.67 29.70 -13.02
CA TRP A 507 14.14 28.52 -13.73
C TRP A 507 13.15 28.07 -14.81
N VAL A 508 11.84 28.05 -14.51
CA VAL A 508 10.80 27.67 -15.49
C VAL A 508 10.86 28.58 -16.71
N ASN A 509 10.82 29.91 -16.49
CA ASN A 509 10.82 30.87 -17.59
C ASN A 509 12.14 30.86 -18.38
N LYS A 510 13.28 30.67 -17.71
CA LYS A 510 14.58 30.50 -18.36
C LYS A 510 14.59 29.25 -19.26
N THR A 511 14.13 28.11 -18.73
CA THR A 511 14.11 26.83 -19.45
C THR A 511 13.16 26.88 -20.66
N LEU A 512 11.99 27.52 -20.51
CA LEU A 512 11.07 27.73 -21.62
C LEU A 512 11.69 28.62 -22.71
N ALA A 513 12.37 29.71 -22.33
CA ALA A 513 13.02 30.60 -23.28
C ALA A 513 14.20 29.92 -24.01
N GLU A 514 15.03 29.16 -23.30
CA GLU A 514 16.14 28.37 -23.89
C GLU A 514 15.63 27.26 -24.81
N GLY A 515 14.46 26.68 -24.51
CA GLY A 515 13.77 25.71 -25.35
C GLY A 515 12.96 26.33 -26.50
N GLU A 516 13.10 27.64 -26.75
CA GLU A 516 12.37 28.43 -27.76
C GLU A 516 10.84 28.25 -27.68
N LYS A 517 10.31 28.11 -26.46
CA LYS A 517 8.88 27.93 -26.20
C LYS A 517 8.15 29.27 -26.07
N SER A 518 6.88 29.29 -26.45
CA SER A 518 6.05 30.50 -26.43
C SER A 518 5.51 30.85 -25.04
N SER A 519 5.34 29.86 -24.16
CA SER A 519 4.77 30.09 -22.83
C SER A 519 5.75 30.78 -21.89
N SER A 520 5.19 31.58 -20.99
CA SER A 520 5.86 32.09 -19.79
C SER A 520 4.83 32.20 -18.67
N ILE A 521 5.26 32.09 -17.42
CA ILE A 521 4.37 32.19 -16.26
C ILE A 521 4.86 33.29 -15.32
N LYS A 522 3.93 34.12 -14.82
CA LYS A 522 4.27 35.19 -13.86
C LYS A 522 4.18 34.75 -12.40
N SER A 523 3.38 33.72 -12.13
CA SER A 523 3.19 33.12 -10.81
C SER A 523 2.53 31.75 -10.94
N PHE A 524 2.46 30.99 -9.86
CA PHE A 524 1.68 29.73 -9.82
C PHE A 524 0.16 29.92 -9.86
N LYS A 525 -0.33 31.18 -9.96
CA LYS A 525 -1.75 31.55 -10.14
C LYS A 525 -2.08 31.96 -11.59
N ASP A 526 -1.11 31.86 -12.50
CA ASP A 526 -1.28 32.28 -13.89
C ASP A 526 -2.35 31.42 -14.58
N ARG A 527 -3.39 32.07 -15.14
CA ARG A 527 -4.53 31.38 -15.77
C ARG A 527 -4.14 30.55 -16.99
N SER A 528 -3.03 30.89 -17.65
CA SER A 528 -2.50 30.10 -18.78
C SER A 528 -2.15 28.67 -18.38
N ILE A 529 -1.82 28.42 -17.12
CA ILE A 529 -1.51 27.08 -16.58
C ILE A 529 -2.72 26.15 -16.70
N GLY A 530 -3.94 26.69 -16.63
CA GLY A 530 -5.18 25.92 -16.81
C GLY A 530 -5.34 25.27 -18.18
N THR A 531 -4.56 25.68 -19.18
CA THR A 531 -4.50 25.04 -20.50
C THR A 531 -3.54 23.85 -20.56
N SER A 532 -2.71 23.68 -19.52
CA SER A 532 -1.56 22.79 -19.45
C SER A 532 -0.44 23.04 -20.47
N LEU A 533 -0.56 24.03 -21.36
CA LEU A 533 0.46 24.35 -22.36
C LEU A 533 1.82 24.73 -21.73
N PRO A 534 1.90 25.59 -20.70
CA PRO A 534 3.19 25.90 -20.07
C PRO A 534 3.87 24.66 -19.47
N VAL A 535 3.09 23.70 -18.97
CA VAL A 535 3.60 22.45 -18.39
C VAL A 535 4.12 21.53 -19.48
N LEU A 536 3.35 21.34 -20.56
CA LEU A 536 3.72 20.50 -21.71
C LEU A 536 4.94 21.06 -22.44
N GLU A 537 4.98 22.36 -22.70
CA GLU A 537 6.13 23.03 -23.32
C GLU A 537 7.38 22.93 -22.45
N LEU A 538 7.25 23.02 -21.13
CA LEU A 538 8.36 22.83 -20.21
C LEU A 538 8.87 21.38 -20.19
N ILE A 539 7.97 20.39 -20.21
CA ILE A 539 8.34 18.97 -20.32
C ILE A 539 9.14 18.75 -21.62
N ASP A 540 8.68 19.31 -22.74
CA ASP A 540 9.39 19.20 -24.01
C ASP A 540 10.72 19.96 -24.01
N ALA A 541 10.83 21.09 -23.31
CA ALA A 541 12.11 21.79 -23.13
C ALA A 541 13.11 20.96 -22.29
N ILE A 542 12.65 20.25 -21.25
CA ILE A 542 13.48 19.35 -20.42
C ILE A 542 13.89 18.08 -21.18
N GLN A 543 12.99 17.57 -22.02
CA GLN A 543 13.21 16.39 -22.84
C GLN A 543 12.65 16.63 -24.24
N PRO A 544 13.48 17.12 -25.18
CA PRO A 544 13.05 17.43 -26.54
C PRO A 544 12.39 16.24 -27.23
N ASN A 545 11.28 16.50 -27.92
CA ASN A 545 10.46 15.52 -28.64
C ASN A 545 9.79 14.48 -27.73
N SER A 546 9.63 14.76 -26.44
CA SER A 546 8.88 13.88 -25.54
C SER A 546 7.38 14.06 -25.67
N VAL A 547 6.93 15.28 -25.98
CA VAL A 547 5.51 15.64 -26.08
C VAL A 547 5.06 15.55 -27.53
N ASN A 548 3.97 14.81 -27.78
CA ASN A 548 3.30 14.87 -29.08
C ASN A 548 2.21 15.95 -29.04
N PHE A 549 2.53 17.13 -29.56
CA PHE A 549 1.60 18.26 -29.61
C PHE A 549 0.39 18.05 -30.54
N GLU A 550 0.40 17.04 -31.41
CA GLU A 550 -0.80 16.66 -32.20
C GLU A 550 -1.93 16.12 -31.32
N LEU A 551 -1.60 15.64 -30.12
CA LEU A 551 -2.57 15.13 -29.14
C LEU A 551 -3.08 16.22 -28.18
N VAL A 552 -2.57 17.45 -28.32
CA VAL A 552 -2.84 18.57 -27.43
C VAL A 552 -3.81 19.53 -28.11
N THR A 553 -4.96 19.75 -27.49
CA THR A 553 -5.93 20.73 -28.00
C THR A 553 -5.43 22.14 -27.71
N THR A 554 -5.49 23.04 -28.69
CA THR A 554 -5.04 24.45 -28.57
C THR A 554 -6.13 25.42 -29.03
N GLY A 555 -5.95 26.72 -28.75
CA GLY A 555 -6.92 27.76 -29.10
C GLY A 555 -7.95 27.99 -28.01
N THR A 556 -9.23 28.08 -28.39
CA THR A 556 -10.33 28.23 -27.43
C THR A 556 -10.69 26.87 -26.85
N LEU A 557 -10.31 26.64 -25.59
CA LEU A 557 -10.48 25.35 -24.91
C LEU A 557 -11.76 25.33 -24.07
N SER A 558 -12.53 24.26 -24.20
CA SER A 558 -13.55 23.88 -23.22
C SER A 558 -12.90 23.36 -21.93
N ASP A 559 -13.69 23.19 -20.86
CA ASP A 559 -13.17 22.60 -19.62
C ASP A 559 -12.79 21.12 -19.79
N GLU A 560 -13.46 20.40 -20.70
CA GLU A 560 -13.10 19.04 -21.08
C GLU A 560 -11.76 19.01 -21.85
N ASP A 561 -11.52 19.95 -22.75
CA ASP A 561 -10.22 20.06 -23.45
C ASP A 561 -9.08 20.33 -22.47
N LYS A 562 -9.29 21.24 -21.51
CA LYS A 562 -8.31 21.53 -20.47
C LYS A 562 -8.01 20.30 -19.61
N LEU A 563 -9.05 19.56 -19.22
CA LEU A 563 -8.90 18.33 -18.44
C LEU A 563 -8.15 17.26 -19.23
N ASN A 564 -8.47 17.08 -20.52
CA ASN A 564 -7.77 16.15 -21.40
C ASN A 564 -6.29 16.52 -21.61
N ASN A 565 -5.97 17.81 -21.75
CA ASN A 565 -4.59 18.28 -21.78
C ASN A 565 -3.89 18.06 -20.44
N ALA A 566 -4.57 18.28 -19.32
CA ALA A 566 -4.02 18.10 -17.98
C ALA A 566 -3.72 16.62 -17.65
N LYS A 567 -4.62 15.69 -18.03
CA LYS A 567 -4.39 14.24 -17.94
C LYS A 567 -3.11 13.83 -18.70
N TYR A 568 -2.95 14.37 -19.90
CA TYR A 568 -1.76 14.15 -20.73
C TYR A 568 -0.50 14.74 -20.07
N ALA A 569 -0.56 15.99 -19.58
CA ALA A 569 0.56 16.68 -18.97
C ALA A 569 1.07 15.99 -17.70
N VAL A 570 0.17 15.57 -16.79
CA VAL A 570 0.53 14.85 -15.56
C VAL A 570 1.22 13.52 -15.89
N SER A 571 0.66 12.77 -16.85
CA SER A 571 1.23 11.49 -17.28
C SER A 571 2.59 11.68 -17.96
N MET A 572 2.73 12.72 -18.80
CA MET A 572 4.01 13.06 -19.44
C MET A 572 5.08 13.48 -18.42
N ALA A 573 4.72 14.25 -17.39
CA ALA A 573 5.63 14.61 -16.30
C ALA A 573 6.15 13.35 -15.58
N ARG A 574 5.26 12.40 -15.26
CA ARG A 574 5.62 11.12 -14.66
C ARG A 574 6.49 10.26 -15.59
N LYS A 575 6.19 10.23 -16.89
CA LYS A 575 6.95 9.50 -17.92
C LYS A 575 8.39 9.97 -18.02
N ILE A 576 8.63 11.29 -18.03
CA ILE A 576 9.99 11.82 -18.08
C ILE A 576 10.75 11.62 -16.75
N GLY A 577 10.06 11.21 -15.67
CA GLY A 577 10.67 10.87 -14.39
C GLY A 577 10.37 11.84 -13.24
N ALA A 578 9.45 12.80 -13.40
CA ALA A 578 9.06 13.72 -12.32
C ALA A 578 8.07 13.04 -11.36
N LYS A 579 8.30 13.18 -10.05
CA LYS A 579 7.45 12.59 -8.99
C LYS A 579 6.25 13.48 -8.69
N VAL A 580 5.25 13.48 -9.59
CA VAL A 580 4.07 14.35 -9.49
C VAL A 580 2.89 13.64 -8.83
N TYR A 581 2.41 14.19 -7.71
CA TYR A 581 1.21 13.76 -6.98
C TYR A 581 -0.04 14.57 -7.34
N ALA A 582 0.13 15.75 -7.93
CA ALA A 582 -0.97 16.60 -8.36
C ALA A 582 -1.90 15.88 -9.34
N LEU A 583 -3.18 16.20 -9.27
CA LEU A 583 -4.19 15.65 -10.17
C LEU A 583 -4.43 16.59 -11.36
N PRO A 584 -4.98 16.08 -12.48
CA PRO A 584 -5.31 16.90 -13.65
C PRO A 584 -6.16 18.12 -13.31
N GLU A 585 -7.13 17.99 -12.41
CA GLU A 585 -8.03 19.06 -12.00
C GLU A 585 -7.29 20.20 -11.29
N ASP A 586 -6.18 19.91 -10.59
CA ASP A 586 -5.36 20.94 -9.95
C ASP A 586 -4.70 21.88 -10.97
N LEU A 587 -4.40 21.39 -12.17
CA LEU A 587 -3.94 22.24 -13.28
C LEU A 587 -5.08 23.08 -13.83
N VAL A 588 -6.22 22.44 -14.15
CA VAL A 588 -7.39 23.11 -14.74
C VAL A 588 -7.89 24.27 -13.85
N GLU A 589 -7.99 24.03 -12.54
CA GLU A 589 -8.42 25.01 -11.56
C GLU A 589 -7.31 26.00 -11.16
N VAL A 590 -6.06 25.72 -11.54
CA VAL A 590 -4.87 26.49 -11.16
C VAL A 590 -4.72 26.54 -9.64
N ASN A 591 -4.73 25.38 -8.99
CA ASN A 591 -4.48 25.25 -7.56
C ASN A 591 -3.02 25.63 -7.27
N PRO A 592 -2.71 26.78 -6.64
CA PRO A 592 -1.35 27.31 -6.60
C PRO A 592 -0.38 26.41 -5.83
N LYS A 593 -0.87 25.71 -4.79
CA LYS A 593 -0.08 24.75 -4.02
C LYS A 593 0.40 23.62 -4.92
N MET A 594 -0.55 22.96 -5.59
CA MET A 594 -0.28 21.79 -6.41
C MET A 594 0.48 22.15 -7.69
N VAL A 595 0.15 23.26 -8.33
CA VAL A 595 0.88 23.81 -9.48
C VAL A 595 2.35 24.04 -9.14
N MET A 596 2.65 24.65 -7.99
CA MET A 596 4.04 24.83 -7.53
C MET A 596 4.78 23.49 -7.43
N THR A 597 4.14 22.46 -6.86
CA THR A 597 4.78 21.13 -6.74
C THR A 597 5.07 20.48 -8.09
N ILE A 598 4.24 20.71 -9.11
CA ILE A 598 4.48 20.21 -10.47
C ILE A 598 5.76 20.84 -11.04
N PHE A 599 5.84 22.17 -11.01
CA PHE A 599 7.00 22.90 -11.53
C PHE A 599 8.28 22.58 -10.76
N ALA A 600 8.20 22.45 -9.44
CA ALA A 600 9.32 22.02 -8.61
C ALA A 600 9.79 20.60 -8.98
N CYS A 601 8.88 19.64 -9.14
CA CYS A 601 9.25 18.28 -9.56
C CYS A 601 9.84 18.23 -10.97
N LEU A 602 9.34 19.07 -11.90
CA LEU A 602 9.91 19.22 -13.25
C LEU A 602 11.31 19.86 -13.21
N MET A 603 11.52 20.88 -12.37
CA MET A 603 12.83 21.47 -12.11
C MET A 603 13.82 20.44 -11.59
N GLY A 604 13.44 19.67 -10.57
CA GLY A 604 14.28 18.62 -10.03
C GLY A 604 14.63 17.54 -11.06
N ARG A 605 13.77 17.32 -12.05
CA ARG A 605 14.08 16.43 -13.17
C ARG A 605 15.01 17.09 -14.20
N GLY A 606 14.76 18.35 -14.57
CA GLY A 606 15.58 19.08 -15.54
C GLY A 606 17.01 19.28 -15.06
N MET A 607 17.20 19.68 -13.80
CA MET A 607 18.53 19.90 -13.22
C MET A 607 19.36 18.63 -13.07
N LYS A 608 18.74 17.45 -12.93
CA LYS A 608 19.48 16.16 -12.90
C LYS A 608 20.07 15.73 -14.24
N ARG A 609 19.65 16.36 -15.34
CA ARG A 609 20.12 16.03 -16.71
C ARG A 609 21.15 17.02 -17.24
N ALA A 610 21.16 18.25 -16.73
CA ALA A 610 22.21 19.23 -16.96
C ALA A 610 23.47 18.82 -16.21
#